data_AF-A0A2E1E7Q0-F1
#
_entry.id   AF-A0A2E1E7Q0-F1
#
_cell.length_a   1.000
_cell.length_b   1.000
_cell.length_c   1.000
_cell.angle_alpha   90.00
_cell.angle_beta   90.00
_cell.angle_gamma   90.00
#
_symmetry.space_group_name_H-M   'P 1'
#
loop_
_entity.id
_entity.type
_entity.pdbx_description
1 polymer ?
#
loop_
_entity_poly.entity_id
_entity_poly.type
_entity_poly.pdbx_seq_one_letter_code
_entity_poly.pdbx_strand_id
1 'polypeptide(L)'
;MNKAQKQRNKSIKSFLSIIALAIAIYLGFTPLYELINEGVAGNVVGASFAAIFAIILTYYLLNKQTEIEQENKKSERVFEEKVELYKKVIESSRKMYADGKISADELSQLPFELINLQMMAADDIIESYVNFFKRINTIYSASEDEEVTLSDEDRYEIISELSNFAKLCRFDLGIEEDLVPVELLQQTINVIEESSDALSGKSKSANAGYVEEKSFFEKLSNRGIEPKIINLLKRMLVGIKREFSDDKYSIDFVATSEKSTPIVSLKVSCEGPSRYSSLKINKKYIRIDAMPLMSTYDYKNIKISDNLFFKHSKVHTFDRDINELTGVKKYFGGSSSNNFDDLTENEINAWIDLCKEVISYREAGKSKDIVTILQSAESGDERSISMIEEILSPDYLYEYKDSN
;
A
#
# COMPACT_ATOMS: atom_id res chain seq x y z
N MET A 1 31.31 -31.83 -3.69
CA MET A 1 32.52 -31.76 -2.84
C MET A 1 32.49 -30.41 -2.13
N ASN A 2 32.31 -30.39 -0.81
CA ASN A 2 31.91 -29.19 -0.08
C ASN A 2 33.06 -28.15 0.01
N LYS A 3 32.77 -26.83 0.03
CA LYS A 3 33.80 -25.75 0.02
C LYS A 3 34.82 -25.93 1.16
N ALA A 4 34.36 -26.35 2.33
CA ALA A 4 35.19 -26.67 3.49
C ALA A 4 36.22 -27.80 3.23
N GLN A 5 35.84 -28.85 2.50
CA GLN A 5 36.77 -29.94 2.14
C GLN A 5 37.83 -29.50 1.13
N LYS A 6 37.46 -28.62 0.20
CA LYS A 6 38.39 -28.06 -0.81
C LYS A 6 39.44 -27.16 -0.14
N GLN A 7 39.03 -26.37 0.85
CA GLN A 7 39.91 -25.50 1.63
C GLN A 7 40.85 -26.31 2.55
N ARG A 8 40.34 -27.37 3.20
CA ARG A 8 41.15 -28.30 4.00
C ARG A 8 42.21 -29.02 3.15
N ASN A 9 41.86 -29.47 1.95
CA ASN A 9 42.81 -30.11 1.03
C ASN A 9 43.88 -29.14 0.50
N LYS A 10 43.53 -27.86 0.27
CA LYS A 10 44.50 -26.82 -0.11
C LYS A 10 45.49 -26.55 1.03
N SER A 11 45.00 -26.49 2.28
CA SER A 11 45.84 -26.33 3.47
C SER A 11 46.82 -27.50 3.69
N ILE A 12 46.34 -28.74 3.55
CA ILE A 12 47.18 -29.96 3.66
C ILE A 12 48.29 -29.98 2.59
N LYS A 13 47.97 -29.61 1.35
CA LYS A 13 48.98 -29.51 0.27
C LYS A 13 50.05 -28.45 0.56
N SER A 14 49.65 -27.30 1.11
CA SER A 14 50.58 -26.24 1.52
C SER A 14 51.49 -26.69 2.67
N PHE A 15 50.95 -27.42 3.64
CA PHE A 15 51.72 -27.96 4.75
C PHE A 15 52.74 -29.02 4.29
N LEU A 16 52.31 -29.94 3.42
CA LEU A 16 53.20 -30.96 2.84
C LEU A 16 54.34 -30.36 2.00
N SER A 17 54.09 -29.25 1.32
CA SER A 17 55.13 -28.57 0.53
C SER A 17 56.18 -27.87 1.41
N ILE A 18 55.78 -27.36 2.58
CA ILE A 18 56.73 -26.82 3.59
C ILE A 18 57.61 -27.95 4.15
N ILE A 19 57.03 -29.11 4.46
CA ILE A 19 57.79 -30.27 4.93
C ILE A 19 58.78 -30.75 3.88
N ALA A 20 58.34 -30.88 2.61
CA ALA A 20 59.21 -31.29 1.52
C ALA A 20 60.37 -30.30 1.31
N LEU A 21 60.09 -28.99 1.40
CA LEU A 21 61.11 -27.95 1.32
C LEU A 21 62.12 -28.04 2.48
N ALA A 22 61.65 -28.26 3.71
CA ALA A 22 62.52 -28.43 4.87
C ALA A 22 63.46 -29.64 4.74
N ILE A 23 62.94 -30.77 4.24
CA ILE A 23 63.74 -31.98 3.97
C ILE A 23 64.76 -31.72 2.84
N ALA A 24 64.35 -31.08 1.75
CA ALA A 24 65.23 -30.76 0.64
C ALA A 24 66.36 -29.82 1.04
N ILE A 25 66.07 -28.82 1.88
CA ILE A 25 67.06 -27.91 2.46
C ILE A 25 68.01 -28.70 3.36
N TYR A 26 67.49 -29.49 4.31
CA TYR A 26 68.32 -30.29 5.20
C TYR A 26 69.32 -31.16 4.43
N LEU A 27 68.82 -31.97 3.49
CA LEU A 27 69.65 -32.89 2.69
C LEU A 27 70.60 -32.16 1.73
N GLY A 28 70.15 -31.06 1.11
CA GLY A 28 70.95 -30.32 0.15
C GLY A 28 72.13 -29.57 0.78
N PHE A 29 71.99 -29.15 2.04
CA PHE A 29 73.02 -28.38 2.74
C PHE A 29 73.94 -29.22 3.64
N THR A 30 73.55 -30.44 4.04
CA THR A 30 74.44 -31.37 4.76
C THR A 30 75.84 -31.50 4.15
N PRO A 31 76.02 -31.78 2.83
CA PRO A 31 77.36 -31.94 2.26
C PRO A 31 78.17 -30.64 2.25
N LEU A 32 77.51 -29.48 2.26
CA LEU A 32 78.17 -28.18 2.34
C LEU A 32 78.77 -27.95 3.73
N TYR A 33 78.06 -28.36 4.79
CA TYR A 33 78.57 -28.32 6.16
C TYR A 33 79.72 -29.29 6.39
N GLU A 34 79.69 -30.46 5.77
CA GLU A 34 80.79 -31.44 5.85
C GLU A 34 82.06 -30.95 5.13
N LEU A 35 81.93 -30.14 4.06
CA LEU A 35 83.07 -29.55 3.36
C LEU A 35 83.70 -28.35 4.09
N ILE A 36 82.91 -27.60 4.86
CA ILE A 36 83.38 -26.45 5.63
C ILE A 36 83.83 -26.96 7.00
N ASN A 37 85.12 -27.25 7.14
CA ASN A 37 85.74 -27.71 8.39
C ASN A 37 85.24 -26.94 9.64
N GLU A 38 85.10 -27.66 10.76
CA GLU A 38 84.63 -27.11 12.04
C GLU A 38 85.48 -25.91 12.50
N GLY A 39 84.81 -24.82 12.89
CA GLY A 39 85.45 -23.59 13.35
C GLY A 39 84.58 -22.34 13.15
N VAL A 40 85.20 -21.16 13.32
CA VAL A 40 84.50 -19.86 13.20
C VAL A 40 83.84 -19.68 11.82
N ALA A 41 84.47 -20.14 10.75
CA ALA A 41 83.93 -20.04 9.38
C ALA A 41 82.64 -20.86 9.20
N GLY A 42 82.60 -22.10 9.70
CA GLY A 42 81.38 -22.94 9.67
C GLY A 42 80.23 -22.32 10.46
N ASN A 43 80.53 -21.74 11.62
CA ASN A 43 79.53 -21.04 12.44
C ASN A 43 78.97 -19.79 11.75
N VAL A 44 79.82 -18.99 11.08
CA VAL A 44 79.38 -17.79 10.33
C VAL A 44 78.54 -18.17 9.12
N VAL A 45 78.93 -19.21 8.37
CA VAL A 45 78.15 -19.71 7.23
C VAL A 45 76.81 -20.26 7.70
N GLY A 46 76.79 -21.05 8.78
CA GLY A 46 75.55 -21.60 9.32
C GLY A 46 74.60 -20.53 9.86
N ALA A 47 75.12 -19.51 10.55
CA ALA A 47 74.35 -18.36 10.99
C ALA A 47 73.77 -17.56 9.82
N SER A 48 74.54 -17.39 8.74
CA SER A 48 74.10 -16.67 7.53
C SER A 48 72.97 -17.41 6.81
N PHE A 49 73.07 -18.74 6.68
CA PHE A 49 72.00 -19.56 6.12
C PHE A 49 70.75 -19.57 7.00
N ALA A 50 70.91 -19.67 8.32
CA ALA A 50 69.79 -19.57 9.25
C ALA A 50 69.07 -18.21 9.12
N ALA A 51 69.83 -17.12 8.96
CA ALA A 51 69.27 -15.79 8.74
C ALA A 51 68.53 -15.68 7.39
N ILE A 52 69.12 -16.15 6.29
CA ILE A 52 68.48 -16.16 4.96
C ILE A 52 67.19 -16.99 4.99
N PHE A 53 67.25 -18.18 5.59
CA PHE A 53 66.09 -19.05 5.74
C PHE A 53 64.99 -18.39 6.56
N ALA A 54 65.33 -17.77 7.69
CA ALA A 54 64.38 -17.03 8.51
C ALA A 54 63.72 -15.88 7.72
N ILE A 55 64.47 -15.14 6.90
CA ILE A 55 63.93 -14.06 6.05
C ILE A 55 62.95 -14.63 5.00
N ILE A 56 63.34 -15.69 4.28
CA ILE A 56 62.48 -16.32 3.26
C ILE A 56 61.20 -16.88 3.88
N LEU A 57 61.32 -17.57 5.01
CA LEU A 57 60.17 -18.12 5.74
C LEU A 57 59.24 -17.00 6.21
N THR A 58 59.79 -15.93 6.78
CA THR A 58 59.01 -14.78 7.25
C THR A 58 58.29 -14.09 6.09
N TYR A 59 58.96 -13.89 4.95
CA TYR A 59 58.34 -13.35 3.73
C TYR A 59 57.19 -14.23 3.23
N TYR A 60 57.38 -15.55 3.20
CA TYR A 60 56.34 -16.50 2.81
C TYR A 60 55.12 -16.45 3.75
N LEU A 61 55.35 -16.45 5.07
CA LEU A 61 54.30 -16.37 6.08
C LEU A 61 53.54 -15.04 6.00
N LEU A 62 54.24 -13.91 5.89
CA LEU A 62 53.63 -12.58 5.76
C LEU A 62 52.75 -12.48 4.51
N ASN A 63 53.24 -12.94 3.36
CA ASN A 63 52.46 -12.94 2.13
C ASN A 63 51.21 -13.83 2.25
N LYS A 64 51.33 -15.00 2.89
CA LYS A 64 50.17 -15.88 3.09
C LYS A 64 49.15 -15.31 4.07
N GLN A 65 49.60 -14.70 5.15
CA GLN A 65 48.71 -13.99 6.08
C GLN A 65 48.02 -12.82 5.37
N THR A 66 48.74 -12.05 4.56
CA THR A 66 48.18 -10.94 3.77
C THR A 66 47.15 -11.41 2.74
N GLU A 67 47.42 -12.50 2.02
CA GLU A 67 46.49 -13.11 1.06
C GLU A 67 45.19 -13.54 1.77
N ILE A 68 45.31 -14.22 2.91
CA ILE A 68 44.17 -14.65 3.72
C ILE A 68 43.39 -13.45 4.25
N GLU A 69 44.06 -12.41 4.74
CA GLU A 69 43.40 -11.21 5.24
C GLU A 69 42.67 -10.46 4.14
N GLN A 70 43.25 -10.36 2.94
CA GLN A 70 42.56 -9.78 1.78
C GLN A 70 41.37 -10.61 1.33
N GLU A 71 41.49 -11.95 1.30
CA GLU A 71 40.38 -12.85 0.97
C GLU A 71 39.25 -12.75 2.01
N ASN A 72 39.59 -12.63 3.29
CA ASN A 72 38.64 -12.42 4.37
C ASN A 72 37.94 -11.07 4.25
N LYS A 73 38.68 -9.97 4.06
CA LYS A 73 38.09 -8.62 3.87
C LYS A 73 37.18 -8.58 2.64
N LYS A 74 37.57 -9.24 1.55
CA LYS A 74 36.72 -9.37 0.36
C LYS A 74 35.46 -10.17 0.68
N SER A 75 35.60 -11.29 1.39
CA SER A 75 34.46 -12.16 1.75
C SER A 75 33.49 -11.45 2.70
N GLU A 76 34.01 -10.68 3.66
CA GLU A 76 33.25 -9.84 4.58
C GLU A 76 32.45 -8.77 3.82
N ARG A 77 33.09 -8.02 2.92
CA ARG A 77 32.39 -7.03 2.09
C ARG A 77 31.32 -7.67 1.19
N VAL A 78 31.63 -8.80 0.56
CA VAL A 78 30.65 -9.53 -0.26
C VAL A 78 29.48 -10.02 0.60
N PHE A 79 29.74 -10.45 1.84
CA PHE A 79 28.69 -10.82 2.78
C PHE A 79 27.80 -9.64 3.14
N GLU A 80 28.37 -8.48 3.47
CA GLU A 80 27.62 -7.25 3.77
C GLU A 80 26.72 -6.83 2.59
N GLU A 81 27.30 -6.77 1.39
CA GLU A 81 26.57 -6.42 0.15
C GLU A 81 25.46 -7.43 -0.17
N LYS A 82 25.67 -8.72 0.09
CA LYS A 82 24.61 -9.74 -0.03
C LYS A 82 23.47 -9.49 0.94
N VAL A 83 23.78 -9.16 2.20
CA VAL A 83 22.76 -8.86 3.21
C VAL A 83 21.94 -7.65 2.80
N GLU A 84 22.57 -6.58 2.31
CA GLU A 84 21.85 -5.41 1.80
C GLU A 84 20.97 -5.75 0.60
N LEU A 85 21.49 -6.52 -0.35
CA LEU A 85 20.74 -6.95 -1.53
C LEU A 85 19.50 -7.75 -1.15
N TYR A 86 19.64 -8.76 -0.27
CA TYR A 86 18.52 -9.59 0.16
C TYR A 86 17.47 -8.78 0.93
N LYS A 87 17.90 -7.83 1.77
CA LYS A 87 16.98 -6.89 2.45
C LYS A 87 16.22 -6.02 1.45
N LYS A 88 16.89 -5.54 0.40
CA LYS A 88 16.28 -4.69 -0.62
C LYS A 88 15.17 -5.42 -1.38
N VAL A 89 15.38 -6.69 -1.73
CA VAL A 89 14.36 -7.54 -2.39
C VAL A 89 13.13 -7.70 -1.49
N ILE A 90 13.33 -8.00 -0.21
CA ILE A 90 12.22 -8.11 0.76
C ILE A 90 11.49 -6.78 0.92
N GLU A 91 12.21 -5.66 0.98
CA GLU A 91 11.63 -4.33 1.15
C GLU A 91 10.82 -3.89 -0.09
N SER A 92 11.30 -4.20 -1.30
CA SER A 92 10.55 -3.98 -2.53
C SER A 92 9.24 -4.79 -2.53
N SER A 93 9.35 -6.07 -2.16
CA SER A 93 8.19 -6.96 -2.05
C SER A 93 7.20 -6.54 -0.96
N ARG A 94 7.69 -5.96 0.14
CA ARG A 94 6.87 -5.38 1.21
C ARG A 94 6.00 -4.24 0.73
N LYS A 95 6.48 -3.41 -0.20
CA LYS A 95 5.71 -2.27 -0.75
C LYS A 95 4.49 -2.77 -1.51
N MET A 96 4.68 -3.68 -2.47
CA MET A 96 3.61 -4.36 -3.22
C MET A 96 2.63 -5.09 -2.29
N TYR A 97 3.12 -5.67 -1.18
CA TYR A 97 2.26 -6.36 -0.23
C TYR A 97 1.42 -5.39 0.64
N ALA A 98 2.00 -4.25 1.01
CA ALA A 98 1.43 -3.32 1.99
C ALA A 98 0.26 -2.51 1.45
N ASP A 99 0.31 -2.07 0.19
CA ASP A 99 -0.81 -1.38 -0.45
C ASP A 99 -1.86 -2.35 -1.01
N GLY A 100 -1.52 -3.63 -1.14
CA GLY A 100 -2.41 -4.67 -1.60
C GLY A 100 -2.62 -4.67 -3.10
N LYS A 101 -1.73 -4.04 -3.86
CA LYS A 101 -1.82 -3.92 -5.31
C LYS A 101 -0.47 -4.19 -5.94
N ILE A 102 -0.48 -4.52 -7.23
CA ILE A 102 0.72 -4.56 -8.06
C ILE A 102 0.52 -3.51 -9.15
N SER A 103 1.38 -2.50 -9.17
CA SER A 103 1.43 -1.48 -10.22
C SER A 103 2.42 -1.85 -11.33
N ALA A 104 2.23 -1.26 -12.52
CA ALA A 104 3.18 -1.37 -13.62
C ALA A 104 4.60 -0.92 -13.23
N ASP A 105 4.71 0.15 -12.44
CA ASP A 105 5.98 0.69 -11.96
C ASP A 105 6.72 -0.30 -11.07
N GLU A 106 6.03 -0.96 -10.13
CA GLU A 106 6.62 -1.98 -9.26
C GLU A 106 7.04 -3.21 -10.05
N LEU A 107 6.21 -3.67 -10.99
CA LEU A 107 6.52 -4.79 -11.86
C LEU A 107 7.79 -4.53 -12.70
N SER A 108 7.96 -3.30 -13.17
CA SER A 108 9.12 -2.89 -13.98
C SER A 108 10.46 -2.93 -13.22
N GLN A 109 10.43 -2.92 -11.88
CA GLN A 109 11.64 -2.96 -11.04
C GLN A 109 12.17 -4.39 -10.82
N LEU A 110 11.30 -5.39 -10.84
CA LEU A 110 11.66 -6.78 -10.55
C LEU A 110 12.75 -7.37 -11.47
N PRO A 111 12.81 -7.05 -12.78
CA PRO A 111 13.92 -7.46 -13.64
C PRO A 111 15.28 -6.93 -13.16
N PHE A 112 15.36 -5.70 -12.65
CA PHE A 112 16.60 -5.13 -12.15
C PHE A 112 17.05 -5.79 -10.85
N GLU A 113 16.09 -6.16 -9.99
CA GLU A 113 16.38 -6.95 -8.79
C GLU A 113 16.93 -8.33 -9.13
N LEU A 114 16.38 -9.01 -10.14
CA LEU A 114 16.90 -10.29 -10.65
C LEU A 114 18.34 -10.15 -11.18
N ILE A 115 18.64 -9.09 -11.94
CA ILE A 115 20.00 -8.82 -12.42
C ILE A 115 20.97 -8.60 -11.25
N ASN A 116 20.56 -7.85 -10.23
CA ASN A 116 21.39 -7.64 -9.05
C ASN A 116 21.64 -8.95 -8.28
N LEU A 117 20.63 -9.82 -8.16
CA LEU A 117 20.77 -11.16 -7.58
C LEU A 117 21.77 -12.01 -8.36
N GLN A 118 21.73 -11.99 -9.69
CA GLN A 118 22.67 -12.74 -10.53
C GLN A 118 24.15 -12.36 -10.31
N MET A 119 24.43 -11.14 -9.83
CA MET A 119 25.81 -10.70 -9.61
C MET A 119 26.48 -11.39 -8.41
N MET A 120 25.72 -11.76 -7.38
CA MET A 120 26.31 -12.20 -6.10
C MET A 120 25.60 -13.38 -5.42
N ALA A 121 24.32 -13.63 -5.73
CA ALA A 121 23.54 -14.68 -5.07
C ALA A 121 23.87 -16.08 -5.62
N ALA A 122 23.53 -17.11 -4.84
CA ALA A 122 23.62 -18.50 -5.29
C ALA A 122 22.50 -18.85 -6.27
N ASP A 123 22.73 -19.84 -7.13
CA ASP A 123 21.78 -20.28 -8.17
C ASP A 123 20.38 -20.58 -7.61
N ASP A 124 20.29 -21.27 -6.47
CA ASP A 124 19.02 -21.62 -5.83
C ASP A 124 18.20 -20.38 -5.40
N ILE A 125 18.88 -19.30 -4.99
CA ILE A 125 18.24 -18.02 -4.63
C ILE A 125 17.71 -17.34 -5.88
N ILE A 126 18.49 -17.35 -6.95
CA ILE A 126 18.09 -16.79 -8.25
C ILE A 126 16.85 -17.53 -8.75
N GLU A 127 16.84 -18.87 -8.69
CA GLU A 127 15.69 -19.69 -9.07
C GLU A 127 14.45 -19.38 -8.23
N SER A 128 14.61 -19.27 -6.90
CA SER A 128 13.51 -18.89 -6.01
C SER A 128 12.93 -17.52 -6.36
N TYR A 129 13.77 -16.54 -6.66
CA TYR A 129 13.29 -15.20 -7.05
C TYR A 129 12.64 -15.19 -8.43
N VAL A 130 13.11 -16.03 -9.36
CA VAL A 130 12.46 -16.22 -10.66
C VAL A 130 11.04 -16.77 -10.49
N ASN A 131 10.83 -17.71 -9.55
CA ASN A 131 9.50 -18.25 -9.27
C ASN A 131 8.58 -17.20 -8.66
N PHE A 132 9.07 -16.44 -7.67
CA PHE A 132 8.37 -15.27 -7.13
C PHE A 132 7.98 -14.29 -8.25
N PHE A 133 8.93 -13.89 -9.10
CA PHE A 133 8.67 -12.93 -10.18
C PHE A 133 7.67 -13.46 -11.21
N LYS A 134 7.72 -14.75 -11.58
CA LYS A 134 6.71 -15.38 -12.44
C LYS A 134 5.33 -15.32 -11.80
N ARG A 135 5.22 -15.51 -10.49
CA ARG A 135 3.94 -15.43 -9.79
C ARG A 135 3.38 -14.02 -9.82
N ILE A 136 4.20 -13.00 -9.50
CA ILE A 136 3.79 -11.59 -9.59
C ILE A 136 3.32 -11.24 -11.01
N ASN A 137 4.07 -11.64 -12.04
CA ASN A 137 3.66 -11.45 -13.44
C ASN A 137 2.34 -12.13 -13.78
N THR A 138 2.10 -13.34 -13.25
CA THR A 138 0.86 -14.08 -13.47
C THR A 138 -0.33 -13.36 -12.85
N ILE A 139 -0.18 -12.85 -11.64
CA ILE A 139 -1.21 -12.06 -10.95
C ILE A 139 -1.49 -10.79 -11.74
N TYR A 140 -0.46 -10.04 -12.12
CA TYR A 140 -0.61 -8.79 -12.86
C TYR A 140 -1.24 -9.00 -14.25
N SER A 141 -0.85 -10.06 -14.96
CA SER A 141 -1.38 -10.35 -16.30
C SER A 141 -2.82 -10.89 -16.30
N ALA A 142 -3.41 -11.12 -15.13
CA ALA A 142 -4.80 -11.58 -15.01
C ALA A 142 -5.83 -10.46 -15.22
N SER A 143 -5.40 -9.19 -15.19
CA SER A 143 -6.21 -8.02 -15.53
C SER A 143 -5.53 -7.16 -16.62
N GLU A 144 -6.33 -6.37 -17.34
CA GLU A 144 -5.83 -5.33 -18.26
C GLU A 144 -5.62 -3.97 -17.57
N ASP A 145 -5.91 -3.88 -16.26
CA ASP A 145 -5.76 -2.67 -15.46
C ASP A 145 -4.28 -2.32 -15.19
N GLU A 146 -3.97 -1.03 -15.09
CA GLU A 146 -2.62 -0.54 -14.72
C GLU A 146 -2.21 -0.87 -13.27
N GLU A 147 -3.20 -1.15 -12.40
CA GLU A 147 -3.01 -1.61 -11.02
C GLU A 147 -3.89 -2.84 -10.75
N VAL A 148 -3.29 -3.95 -10.34
CA VAL A 148 -4.01 -5.19 -10.03
C VAL A 148 -4.11 -5.39 -8.52
N THR A 149 -5.32 -5.55 -8.00
CA THR A 149 -5.56 -5.79 -6.57
C THR A 149 -5.27 -7.25 -6.19
N LEU A 150 -4.52 -7.46 -5.11
CA LEU A 150 -4.19 -8.78 -4.59
C LEU A 150 -5.38 -9.42 -3.88
N SER A 151 -5.74 -10.64 -4.27
CA SER A 151 -6.66 -11.47 -3.48
C SER A 151 -5.98 -12.03 -2.21
N ASP A 152 -6.76 -12.58 -1.28
CA ASP A 152 -6.20 -13.23 -0.09
C ASP A 152 -5.32 -14.45 -0.46
N GLU A 153 -5.69 -15.17 -1.52
CA GLU A 153 -4.90 -16.29 -2.06
C GLU A 153 -3.58 -15.80 -2.67
N ASP A 154 -3.59 -14.67 -3.40
CA ASP A 154 -2.36 -14.07 -3.93
C ASP A 154 -1.43 -13.58 -2.81
N ARG A 155 -1.99 -12.98 -1.76
CA ARG A 155 -1.23 -12.55 -0.58
C ARG A 155 -0.54 -13.73 0.09
N TYR A 156 -1.24 -14.84 0.26
CA TYR A 156 -0.67 -16.07 0.81
C TYR A 156 0.49 -16.58 -0.04
N GLU A 157 0.28 -16.70 -1.35
CA GLU A 157 1.30 -17.23 -2.25
C GLU A 157 2.55 -16.34 -2.30
N ILE A 158 2.37 -15.01 -2.32
CA ILE A 158 3.47 -14.04 -2.24
C ILE A 158 4.29 -14.24 -0.97
N ILE A 159 3.64 -14.35 0.19
CA ILE A 159 4.33 -14.56 1.48
C ILE A 159 5.04 -15.91 1.50
N SER A 160 4.43 -16.96 0.95
CA SER A 160 5.03 -18.29 0.86
C SER A 160 6.32 -18.29 0.03
N GLU A 161 6.28 -17.68 -1.17
CA GLU A 161 7.44 -17.56 -2.05
C GLU A 161 8.57 -16.74 -1.42
N LEU A 162 8.23 -15.61 -0.77
CA LEU A 162 9.21 -14.78 -0.06
C LEU A 162 9.82 -15.49 1.17
N SER A 163 9.03 -16.31 1.87
CA SER A 163 9.50 -17.12 2.98
C SER A 163 10.51 -18.18 2.52
N ASN A 164 10.24 -18.83 1.39
CA ASN A 164 11.17 -19.76 0.77
C ASN A 164 12.46 -19.07 0.29
N PHE A 165 12.34 -17.89 -0.33
CA PHE A 165 13.48 -17.06 -0.70
C PHE A 165 14.35 -16.71 0.52
N ALA A 166 13.74 -16.23 1.60
CA ALA A 166 14.45 -15.86 2.83
C ALA A 166 15.18 -17.05 3.48
N LYS A 167 14.58 -18.23 3.43
CA LYS A 167 15.20 -19.49 3.88
C LYS A 167 16.47 -19.80 3.08
N LEU A 168 16.45 -19.64 1.76
CA LEU A 168 17.62 -19.85 0.90
C LEU A 168 18.70 -18.78 1.12
N CYS A 169 18.31 -17.52 1.32
CA CYS A 169 19.23 -16.44 1.70
C CYS A 169 20.00 -16.76 2.99
N ARG A 170 19.31 -17.30 4.01
CA ARG A 170 19.94 -17.68 5.29
C ARG A 170 21.02 -18.76 5.10
N PHE A 171 20.75 -19.72 4.21
CA PHE A 171 21.70 -20.77 3.84
C PHE A 171 22.90 -20.22 3.07
N ASP A 172 22.69 -19.36 2.07
CA ASP A 172 23.78 -18.72 1.30
C ASP A 172 24.67 -17.81 2.16
N LEU A 173 24.08 -17.13 3.15
CA LEU A 173 24.83 -16.34 4.14
C LEU A 173 25.59 -17.21 5.15
N GLY A 174 25.36 -18.53 5.18
CA GLY A 174 26.03 -19.45 6.10
C GLY A 174 25.69 -19.19 7.57
N ILE A 175 24.48 -18.67 7.85
CA ILE A 175 24.02 -18.39 9.22
C ILE A 175 23.76 -19.71 9.98
N GLU A 176 23.28 -20.74 9.29
CA GLU A 176 23.16 -22.12 9.80
C GLU A 176 23.46 -23.13 8.68
N GLU A 177 23.91 -24.33 9.07
CA GLU A 177 24.22 -25.43 8.13
C GLU A 177 22.95 -26.12 7.61
N ASP A 178 21.83 -26.00 8.32
CA ASP A 178 20.56 -26.62 8.01
C ASP A 178 19.48 -25.61 7.60
N LEU A 179 18.58 -26.07 6.75
CA LEU A 179 17.41 -25.31 6.32
C LEU A 179 16.43 -25.10 7.48
N VAL A 180 15.75 -23.94 7.52
CA VAL A 180 14.69 -23.66 8.49
C VAL A 180 13.69 -24.84 8.51
N PRO A 181 13.39 -25.42 9.70
CA PRO A 181 12.43 -26.50 9.82
C PRO A 181 11.09 -26.14 9.19
N VAL A 182 10.53 -27.07 8.42
CA VAL A 182 9.28 -26.83 7.69
C VAL A 182 8.15 -26.45 8.64
N GLU A 183 8.10 -27.01 9.86
CA GLU A 183 7.09 -26.62 10.84
C GLU A 183 7.22 -25.16 11.28
N LEU A 184 8.44 -24.64 11.46
CA LEU A 184 8.67 -23.25 11.88
C LEU A 184 8.38 -22.25 10.74
N LEU A 185 8.65 -22.66 9.50
CA LEU A 185 8.27 -21.90 8.32
C LEU A 185 6.74 -21.81 8.20
N GLN A 186 6.03 -22.93 8.36
CA GLN A 186 4.58 -22.97 8.32
C GLN A 186 3.94 -22.18 9.46
N GLN A 187 4.50 -22.27 10.69
CA GLN A 187 4.04 -21.46 11.82
C GLN A 187 4.19 -19.96 11.53
N THR A 188 5.31 -19.54 10.94
CA THR A 188 5.52 -18.14 10.55
C THR A 188 4.49 -17.70 9.51
N ILE A 189 4.22 -18.52 8.48
CA ILE A 189 3.21 -18.23 7.47
C ILE A 189 1.82 -18.10 8.11
N ASN A 190 1.42 -19.07 8.93
CA ASN A 190 0.12 -19.05 9.60
C ASN A 190 -0.05 -17.83 10.53
N VAL A 191 0.99 -17.44 11.26
CA VAL A 191 0.96 -16.22 12.11
C VAL A 191 0.86 -14.95 11.26
N ILE A 192 1.51 -14.93 10.09
CA ILE A 192 1.38 -13.82 9.13
C ILE A 192 -0.03 -13.78 8.54
N GLU A 193 -0.65 -14.92 8.22
CA GLU A 193 -2.05 -15.00 7.79
C GLU A 193 -2.99 -14.51 8.89
N GLU A 194 -2.88 -15.04 10.12
CA GLU A 194 -3.69 -14.59 11.27
C GLU A 194 -3.50 -13.10 11.55
N SER A 195 -2.28 -12.58 11.35
CA SER A 195 -1.98 -11.16 11.46
C SER A 195 -2.54 -10.36 10.29
N SER A 196 -2.52 -10.90 9.08
CA SER A 196 -3.12 -10.32 7.87
C SER A 196 -4.64 -10.27 7.99
N ASP A 197 -5.27 -11.27 8.61
CA ASP A 197 -6.70 -11.30 8.95
C ASP A 197 -7.02 -10.32 10.09
N ALA A 198 -6.16 -10.24 11.11
CA ALA A 198 -6.28 -9.25 12.17
C ALA A 198 -6.05 -7.82 11.65
N LEU A 199 -5.22 -7.64 10.62
CA LEU A 199 -4.95 -6.39 9.93
C LEU A 199 -5.98 -6.10 8.84
N SER A 200 -6.60 -7.05 8.16
CA SER A 200 -7.75 -6.80 7.29
C SER A 200 -8.94 -6.29 8.12
N GLY A 201 -9.01 -6.71 9.40
CA GLY A 201 -9.91 -6.15 10.42
C GLY A 201 -9.48 -4.81 11.05
N LYS A 202 -8.21 -4.36 10.94
CA LYS A 202 -7.68 -3.16 11.63
C LYS A 202 -6.99 -2.11 10.74
N SER A 203 -6.60 -2.48 9.53
CA SER A 203 -5.90 -1.69 8.51
C SER A 203 -6.84 -1.42 7.34
N LYS A 204 -7.93 -0.70 7.61
CA LYS A 204 -8.57 0.15 6.61
C LYS A 204 -8.76 1.53 7.23
N SER A 205 -7.76 2.38 6.99
CA SER A 205 -7.83 3.84 6.92
C SER A 205 -8.29 4.58 8.18
N ALA A 206 -7.64 5.72 8.44
CA ALA A 206 -8.01 6.72 9.42
C ALA A 206 -9.37 7.42 9.13
N ASN A 207 -10.33 6.74 8.48
CA ASN A 207 -11.73 7.13 8.35
C ASN A 207 -12.62 5.91 8.65
N ALA A 208 -12.82 5.64 9.95
CA ALA A 208 -13.46 4.47 10.57
C ALA A 208 -14.94 4.20 10.20
N GLY A 209 -15.28 4.19 8.91
CA GLY A 209 -16.65 3.98 8.47
C GLY A 209 -16.88 3.25 7.18
N TYR A 210 -15.91 3.28 6.25
CA TYR A 210 -16.08 2.71 4.92
C TYR A 210 -15.94 1.18 4.94
N VAL A 211 -16.84 0.49 4.26
CA VAL A 211 -16.89 -0.98 4.16
C VAL A 211 -17.07 -1.39 2.71
N GLU A 212 -16.73 -2.63 2.38
CA GLU A 212 -17.04 -3.19 1.05
C GLU A 212 -18.54 -3.46 0.89
N GLU A 213 -19.04 -3.44 -0.34
CA GLU A 213 -20.47 -3.61 -0.64
C GLU A 213 -21.04 -4.93 -0.11
N LYS A 214 -20.31 -6.05 -0.28
CA LYS A 214 -20.74 -7.36 0.23
C LYS A 214 -20.89 -7.32 1.76
N SER A 215 -19.85 -6.86 2.45
CA SER A 215 -19.85 -6.68 3.91
C SER A 215 -20.93 -5.68 4.36
N PHE A 216 -21.21 -4.65 3.56
CA PHE A 216 -22.27 -3.68 3.84
C PHE A 216 -23.63 -4.37 3.91
N PHE A 217 -23.99 -5.18 2.90
CA PHE A 217 -25.26 -5.89 2.85
C PHE A 217 -25.40 -6.96 3.94
N GLU A 218 -24.32 -7.64 4.29
CA GLU A 218 -24.28 -8.54 5.45
C GLU A 218 -24.55 -7.76 6.75
N LYS A 219 -23.90 -6.61 6.94
CA LYS A 219 -24.15 -5.71 8.08
C LYS A 219 -25.58 -5.20 8.13
N LEU A 220 -26.21 -4.87 6.99
CA LEU A 220 -27.62 -4.47 6.96
C LEU A 220 -28.53 -5.61 7.44
N SER A 221 -28.28 -6.82 6.97
CA SER A 221 -29.04 -8.02 7.35
C SER A 221 -28.91 -8.29 8.85
N ASN A 222 -27.67 -8.25 9.37
CA ASN A 222 -27.38 -8.46 10.80
C ASN A 222 -27.98 -7.36 11.70
N ARG A 223 -28.17 -6.14 11.19
CA ARG A 223 -28.81 -5.02 11.91
C ARG A 223 -30.34 -5.08 11.90
N GLY A 224 -30.92 -6.10 11.26
CA GLY A 224 -32.37 -6.26 11.15
C GLY A 224 -33.02 -5.19 10.28
N ILE A 225 -32.32 -4.74 9.23
CA ILE A 225 -32.95 -3.94 8.17
C ILE A 225 -33.93 -4.84 7.40
N GLU A 226 -35.15 -4.37 7.14
CA GLU A 226 -36.17 -5.19 6.50
C GLU A 226 -35.72 -5.62 5.08
N PRO A 227 -35.96 -6.89 4.67
CA PRO A 227 -35.53 -7.39 3.35
C PRO A 227 -36.02 -6.55 2.17
N LYS A 228 -37.22 -5.96 2.28
CA LYS A 228 -37.77 -5.04 1.27
C LYS A 228 -36.90 -3.80 1.06
N ILE A 229 -36.33 -3.25 2.14
CA ILE A 229 -35.42 -2.08 2.11
C ILE A 229 -34.08 -2.46 1.50
N ILE A 230 -33.57 -3.64 1.84
CA ILE A 230 -32.33 -4.16 1.24
C ILE A 230 -32.53 -4.36 -0.28
N ASN A 231 -33.68 -4.90 -0.69
CA ASN A 231 -33.99 -5.10 -2.11
C ASN A 231 -34.16 -3.76 -2.86
N LEU A 232 -34.85 -2.79 -2.27
CA LEU A 232 -34.95 -1.43 -2.81
C LEU A 232 -33.57 -0.80 -3.00
N LEU A 233 -32.71 -0.87 -1.98
CA LEU A 233 -31.34 -0.35 -2.08
C LEU A 233 -30.56 -1.02 -3.21
N LYS A 234 -30.66 -2.34 -3.38
CA LYS A 234 -30.02 -3.05 -4.48
C LYS A 234 -30.50 -2.55 -5.85
N ARG A 235 -31.80 -2.34 -6.02
CA ARG A 235 -32.37 -1.78 -7.27
C ARG A 235 -31.83 -0.38 -7.56
N MET A 236 -31.78 0.48 -6.54
CA MET A 236 -31.20 1.83 -6.67
C MET A 236 -29.71 1.77 -7.05
N LEU A 237 -28.92 0.90 -6.41
CA LEU A 237 -27.50 0.73 -6.71
C LEU A 237 -27.24 0.22 -8.13
N VAL A 238 -28.07 -0.70 -8.64
CA VAL A 238 -27.97 -1.15 -10.04
C VAL A 238 -28.13 0.04 -10.99
N GLY A 239 -29.12 0.90 -10.73
CA GLY A 239 -29.32 2.11 -11.53
C GLY A 239 -28.14 3.09 -11.45
N ILE A 240 -27.60 3.35 -10.25
CA ILE A 240 -26.42 4.23 -10.07
C ILE A 240 -25.21 3.65 -10.81
N LYS A 241 -24.88 2.38 -10.61
CA LYS A 241 -23.70 1.74 -11.22
C LYS A 241 -23.78 1.68 -12.74
N ARG A 242 -24.99 1.48 -13.28
CA ARG A 242 -25.22 1.48 -14.74
C ARG A 242 -24.91 2.85 -15.34
N GLU A 243 -25.20 3.91 -14.62
CA GLU A 243 -25.11 5.27 -15.14
C GLU A 243 -23.78 5.96 -14.82
N PHE A 244 -23.22 5.69 -13.64
CA PHE A 244 -22.01 6.29 -13.11
C PHE A 244 -20.88 5.24 -13.07
N SER A 245 -20.58 4.65 -14.23
CA SER A 245 -19.56 3.59 -14.39
C SER A 245 -18.17 4.09 -14.74
N ASP A 246 -18.03 5.38 -15.05
CA ASP A 246 -16.75 6.05 -15.35
C ASP A 246 -15.91 6.17 -14.08
N ASP A 247 -14.58 6.01 -14.20
CA ASP A 247 -13.58 6.02 -13.12
C ASP A 247 -13.59 7.30 -12.29
N LYS A 248 -14.11 8.41 -12.83
CA LYS A 248 -14.27 9.64 -12.04
C LYS A 248 -15.33 9.50 -10.93
N TYR A 249 -16.24 8.54 -11.02
CA TYR A 249 -17.29 8.30 -10.03
C TYR A 249 -16.89 7.21 -9.03
N SER A 250 -17.31 7.37 -7.77
CA SER A 250 -17.15 6.34 -6.75
C SER A 250 -18.40 6.19 -5.90
N ILE A 251 -18.66 4.97 -5.44
CA ILE A 251 -19.75 4.64 -4.52
C ILE A 251 -19.14 4.15 -3.22
N ASP A 252 -19.34 4.94 -2.18
CA ASP A 252 -18.90 4.60 -0.83
C ASP A 252 -20.01 3.92 -0.04
N PHE A 253 -19.66 2.87 0.70
CA PHE A 253 -20.55 2.23 1.67
C PHE A 253 -20.04 2.49 3.08
N VAL A 254 -20.89 3.00 3.98
CA VAL A 254 -20.51 3.41 5.33
C VAL A 254 -21.36 2.73 6.38
N ALA A 255 -20.75 1.92 7.25
CA ALA A 255 -21.41 1.23 8.35
C ALA A 255 -20.48 1.11 9.57
N THR A 256 -20.26 2.26 10.24
CA THR A 256 -19.20 2.48 11.26
C THR A 256 -19.41 1.67 12.55
N SER A 257 -20.61 1.67 13.13
CA SER A 257 -20.92 0.97 14.38
C SER A 257 -22.34 0.39 14.35
N GLU A 258 -22.67 -0.57 15.21
CA GLU A 258 -24.04 -1.14 15.27
C GLU A 258 -25.14 -0.08 15.46
N LYS A 259 -24.81 1.05 16.09
CA LYS A 259 -25.73 2.16 16.36
C LYS A 259 -25.74 3.23 15.25
N SER A 260 -24.78 3.20 14.32
CA SER A 260 -24.74 4.18 13.23
C SER A 260 -25.81 3.89 12.18
N THR A 261 -26.43 4.92 11.62
CA THR A 261 -27.24 4.78 10.41
C THR A 261 -26.31 4.42 9.24
N PRO A 262 -26.48 3.26 8.58
CA PRO A 262 -25.71 2.93 7.38
C PRO A 262 -25.97 3.94 6.26
N ILE A 263 -24.94 4.28 5.49
CA ILE A 263 -25.01 5.28 4.43
C ILE A 263 -24.36 4.73 3.15
N VAL A 264 -24.98 4.94 2.00
CA VAL A 264 -24.34 4.80 0.68
C VAL A 264 -24.15 6.19 0.10
N SER A 265 -22.98 6.54 -0.41
CA SER A 265 -22.73 7.87 -1.00
C SER A 265 -22.20 7.76 -2.42
N LEU A 266 -22.81 8.51 -3.34
CA LEU A 266 -22.27 8.75 -4.68
C LEU A 266 -21.30 9.93 -4.63
N LYS A 267 -20.10 9.74 -5.18
CA LYS A 267 -19.04 10.73 -5.27
C LYS A 267 -18.55 10.90 -6.71
N VAL A 268 -18.03 12.08 -7.04
CA VAL A 268 -17.21 12.31 -8.25
C VAL A 268 -15.92 13.04 -7.88
N SER A 269 -14.83 12.73 -8.58
CA SER A 269 -13.57 13.46 -8.48
C SER A 269 -13.68 14.79 -9.22
N CYS A 270 -13.90 15.88 -8.48
CA CYS A 270 -13.94 17.24 -9.03
C CYS A 270 -13.32 18.23 -8.04
N GLU A 271 -12.99 19.44 -8.50
CA GLU A 271 -12.60 20.57 -7.64
C GLU A 271 -13.82 21.05 -6.81
N GLY A 272 -14.08 20.40 -5.67
CA GLY A 272 -15.22 20.70 -4.79
C GLY A 272 -15.58 19.56 -3.84
N PRO A 273 -16.64 19.68 -3.01
CA PRO A 273 -17.07 18.59 -2.14
C PRO A 273 -17.41 17.35 -2.98
N SER A 274 -16.60 16.31 -2.84
CA SER A 274 -16.65 15.09 -3.66
C SER A 274 -17.94 14.29 -3.52
N ARG A 275 -18.81 14.58 -2.53
CA ARG A 275 -20.08 13.87 -2.27
C ARG A 275 -21.28 14.61 -2.88
N TYR A 276 -22.09 13.87 -3.65
CA TYR A 276 -23.20 14.41 -4.44
C TYR A 276 -24.58 13.96 -4.00
N SER A 277 -24.70 12.69 -3.62
CA SER A 277 -25.94 12.17 -3.06
C SER A 277 -25.62 11.09 -2.04
N SER A 278 -26.44 10.98 -1.01
CA SER A 278 -26.28 9.94 0.00
C SER A 278 -27.61 9.29 0.34
N LEU A 279 -27.63 7.96 0.41
CA LEU A 279 -28.76 7.17 0.87
C LEU A 279 -28.52 6.82 2.33
N LYS A 280 -29.38 7.29 3.24
CA LYS A 280 -29.41 6.87 4.64
C LYS A 280 -30.40 5.72 4.81
N ILE A 281 -29.89 4.58 5.26
CA ILE A 281 -30.67 3.35 5.38
C ILE A 281 -31.13 3.17 6.82
N ASN A 282 -32.44 3.14 7.02
CA ASN A 282 -33.07 2.86 8.30
C ASN A 282 -33.76 1.49 8.23
N LYS A 283 -34.19 0.97 9.39
CA LYS A 283 -34.82 -0.36 9.48
C LYS A 283 -36.01 -0.54 8.53
N LYS A 284 -36.77 0.53 8.31
CA LYS A 284 -38.06 0.50 7.59
C LYS A 284 -38.13 1.42 6.38
N TYR A 285 -37.10 2.21 6.09
CA TYR A 285 -37.13 3.20 5.01
C TYR A 285 -35.73 3.62 4.59
N ILE A 286 -35.62 4.20 3.41
CA ILE A 286 -34.45 4.92 2.91
C ILE A 286 -34.80 6.42 2.88
N ARG A 287 -33.79 7.26 3.12
CA ARG A 287 -33.86 8.70 2.92
C ARG A 287 -32.68 9.14 2.07
N ILE A 288 -32.93 9.95 1.05
CA ILE A 288 -31.88 10.59 0.25
C ILE A 288 -31.52 11.91 0.92
N ASP A 289 -30.25 12.07 1.24
CA ASP A 289 -29.65 13.27 1.83
C ASP A 289 -28.59 13.87 0.91
N ALA A 290 -28.27 15.13 1.17
CA ALA A 290 -27.20 15.89 0.51
C ALA A 290 -27.45 16.19 -0.98
N MET A 291 -28.72 16.32 -1.40
CA MET A 291 -29.03 16.92 -2.71
C MET A 291 -28.63 18.41 -2.68
N PRO A 292 -27.68 18.85 -3.52
CA PRO A 292 -27.21 20.23 -3.54
C PRO A 292 -28.29 21.18 -4.05
N LEU A 293 -28.22 22.42 -3.56
CA LEU A 293 -29.00 23.52 -4.10
C LEU A 293 -28.52 23.85 -5.52
N MET A 294 -29.46 23.97 -6.45
CA MET A 294 -29.23 24.43 -7.81
C MET A 294 -30.07 25.69 -8.02
N SER A 295 -29.53 26.71 -8.67
CA SER A 295 -30.26 27.97 -8.97
C SER A 295 -31.60 27.76 -9.72
N THR A 296 -31.76 26.64 -10.41
CA THR A 296 -33.00 26.25 -11.11
C THR A 296 -34.05 25.62 -10.20
N TYR A 297 -33.66 25.07 -9.04
CA TYR A 297 -34.52 24.35 -8.09
C TYR A 297 -34.47 24.92 -6.67
N ASP A 298 -33.92 26.13 -6.51
CA ASP A 298 -33.21 26.59 -5.29
C ASP A 298 -34.07 26.80 -4.02
N TYR A 299 -35.37 26.49 -4.06
CA TYR A 299 -36.26 26.79 -2.92
C TYR A 299 -37.61 26.07 -2.96
N LYS A 300 -37.89 25.24 -3.96
CA LYS A 300 -39.17 24.53 -4.07
C LYS A 300 -38.99 23.06 -3.70
N ASN A 301 -40.01 22.51 -3.05
CA ASN A 301 -40.11 21.07 -2.89
C ASN A 301 -40.07 20.41 -4.27
N ILE A 302 -39.05 19.60 -4.56
CA ILE A 302 -38.99 18.85 -5.81
C ILE A 302 -39.88 17.63 -5.63
N LYS A 303 -41.10 17.67 -6.16
CA LYS A 303 -42.02 16.52 -6.14
C LYS A 303 -41.81 15.72 -7.43
N ILE A 304 -41.10 14.59 -7.34
CA ILE A 304 -40.95 13.63 -8.45
C ILE A 304 -42.22 12.79 -8.54
N SER A 305 -42.76 12.37 -7.40
CA SER A 305 -44.01 11.62 -7.28
C SER A 305 -44.65 11.82 -5.90
N ASP A 306 -45.75 11.11 -5.62
CA ASP A 306 -46.30 11.04 -4.26
C ASP A 306 -45.37 10.31 -3.28
N ASN A 307 -44.55 9.38 -3.78
CA ASN A 307 -43.64 8.57 -2.97
C ASN A 307 -42.23 9.16 -2.86
N LEU A 308 -41.82 10.01 -3.80
CA LEU A 308 -40.51 10.65 -3.83
C LEU A 308 -40.63 12.16 -4.01
N PHE A 309 -40.38 12.89 -2.93
CA PHE A 309 -40.26 14.34 -2.98
C PHE A 309 -39.19 14.85 -2.04
N PHE A 310 -38.53 15.92 -2.44
CA PHE A 310 -37.47 16.57 -1.67
C PHE A 310 -38.03 17.80 -0.97
N LYS A 311 -37.67 17.96 0.31
CA LYS A 311 -37.96 19.15 1.11
C LYS A 311 -36.67 19.73 1.65
N HIS A 312 -36.68 21.05 1.82
CA HIS A 312 -35.60 21.76 2.48
C HIS A 312 -35.48 21.32 3.95
N SER A 313 -34.26 21.23 4.47
CA SER A 313 -33.95 20.63 5.78
C SER A 313 -34.41 21.45 6.99
N LYS A 314 -34.85 22.71 6.80
CA LYS A 314 -35.42 23.57 7.84
C LYS A 314 -36.83 24.02 7.46
N VAL A 315 -37.80 23.76 8.33
CA VAL A 315 -39.11 24.42 8.32
C VAL A 315 -38.93 25.74 9.09
N HIS A 316 -39.06 26.89 8.43
CA HIS A 316 -38.85 28.18 9.07
C HIS A 316 -40.07 28.56 9.92
N THR A 317 -39.87 28.83 11.21
CA THR A 317 -40.77 29.63 12.05
C THR A 317 -40.04 30.92 12.40
N PHE A 318 -40.61 32.08 12.04
CA PHE A 318 -39.99 33.40 12.16
C PHE A 318 -39.94 33.98 13.59
N ASP A 319 -40.39 33.25 14.60
CA ASP A 319 -40.33 33.72 15.98
C ASP A 319 -38.95 33.45 16.60
N ARG A 320 -38.05 34.45 16.52
CA ARG A 320 -37.27 35.00 17.66
C ARG A 320 -36.11 35.90 17.19
N ASP A 321 -36.18 37.14 17.68
CA ASP A 321 -35.14 38.11 18.00
C ASP A 321 -33.91 38.19 17.07
N ILE A 322 -33.98 39.23 16.24
CA ILE A 322 -32.95 39.77 15.37
C ILE A 322 -31.90 40.46 16.23
N ASN A 323 -30.72 39.87 16.32
CA ASN A 323 -29.46 40.58 16.48
C ASN A 323 -28.36 39.66 15.91
N GLU A 324 -27.52 40.24 15.06
CA GLU A 324 -26.41 39.63 14.30
C GLU A 324 -26.81 38.92 12.98
N LEU A 325 -26.16 39.36 11.89
CA LEU A 325 -26.10 38.70 10.57
C LEU A 325 -25.55 37.26 10.62
N THR A 326 -25.28 36.72 11.81
CA THR A 326 -24.93 35.33 12.08
C THR A 326 -26.12 34.42 11.75
N GLY A 327 -26.36 34.19 10.46
CA GLY A 327 -27.60 33.54 10.07
C GLY A 327 -27.76 33.26 8.61
N VAL A 328 -26.95 33.81 7.69
CA VAL A 328 -27.23 33.60 6.27
C VAL A 328 -27.04 32.12 5.87
N LYS A 329 -26.10 31.39 6.51
CA LYS A 329 -25.98 29.92 6.42
C LYS A 329 -27.28 29.15 6.67
N LYS A 330 -28.26 29.71 7.39
CA LYS A 330 -29.54 29.03 7.69
C LYS A 330 -30.46 28.91 6.47
N TYR A 331 -30.23 29.71 5.43
CA TYR A 331 -31.00 29.73 4.18
C TYR A 331 -30.41 28.86 3.06
N PHE A 332 -29.20 28.30 3.25
CA PHE A 332 -28.49 27.46 2.28
C PHE A 332 -28.45 25.97 2.70
N GLY A 333 -29.54 25.49 3.30
CA GLY A 333 -29.62 24.10 3.76
C GLY A 333 -29.75 23.12 2.59
N GLY A 334 -29.05 22.00 2.63
CA GLY A 334 -29.26 20.94 1.63
C GLY A 334 -30.71 20.41 1.64
N SER A 335 -31.15 19.88 0.50
CA SER A 335 -32.44 19.20 0.38
C SER A 335 -32.33 17.72 0.74
N SER A 336 -33.39 17.19 1.32
CA SER A 336 -33.51 15.76 1.66
C SER A 336 -34.87 15.23 1.23
N SER A 337 -34.93 13.97 0.83
CA SER A 337 -36.21 13.34 0.50
C SER A 337 -37.08 13.14 1.73
N ASN A 338 -38.36 12.87 1.50
CA ASN A 338 -39.18 12.12 2.45
C ASN A 338 -38.59 10.74 2.72
N ASN A 339 -39.06 10.10 3.79
CA ASN A 339 -38.77 8.69 4.04
C ASN A 339 -39.63 7.85 3.10
N PHE A 340 -39.03 6.90 2.41
CA PHE A 340 -39.72 5.98 1.49
C PHE A 340 -39.22 4.55 1.69
N ASP A 341 -40.08 3.57 1.47
CA ASP A 341 -39.77 2.14 1.61
C ASP A 341 -40.02 1.33 0.34
N ASP A 342 -40.51 1.99 -0.71
CA ASP A 342 -40.59 1.48 -2.07
C ASP A 342 -40.49 2.62 -3.09
N LEU A 343 -39.97 2.31 -4.27
CA LEU A 343 -39.94 3.17 -5.45
C LEU A 343 -40.09 2.32 -6.71
N THR A 344 -40.82 2.84 -7.70
CA THR A 344 -40.90 2.29 -9.05
C THR A 344 -39.60 2.54 -9.82
N GLU A 345 -39.35 1.78 -10.88
CA GLU A 345 -38.17 2.00 -11.75
C GLU A 345 -38.13 3.41 -12.35
N ASN A 346 -39.30 3.99 -12.67
CA ASN A 346 -39.38 5.35 -13.19
C ASN A 346 -38.95 6.38 -12.13
N GLU A 347 -39.32 6.20 -10.87
CA GLU A 347 -38.91 7.10 -9.78
C GLU A 347 -37.41 6.96 -9.47
N ILE A 348 -36.86 5.74 -9.55
CA ILE A 348 -35.41 5.50 -9.40
C ILE A 348 -34.64 6.18 -10.54
N ASN A 349 -35.08 6.01 -11.79
CA ASN A 349 -34.43 6.65 -12.94
C ASN A 349 -34.54 8.18 -12.86
N ALA A 350 -35.68 8.73 -12.47
CA ALA A 350 -35.85 10.17 -12.28
C ALA A 350 -34.90 10.73 -11.21
N TRP A 351 -34.66 9.99 -10.13
CA TRP A 351 -33.65 10.37 -9.13
C TRP A 351 -32.21 10.30 -9.67
N ILE A 352 -31.89 9.31 -10.50
CA ILE A 352 -30.59 9.19 -11.16
C ILE A 352 -30.35 10.36 -12.11
N ASP A 353 -31.36 10.73 -12.91
CA ASP A 353 -31.28 11.88 -13.80
C ASP A 353 -31.09 13.19 -13.03
N LEU A 354 -31.75 13.34 -11.88
CA LEU A 354 -31.50 14.45 -10.97
C LEU A 354 -30.03 14.47 -10.48
N CYS A 355 -29.45 13.30 -10.15
CA CYS A 355 -28.03 13.22 -9.78
C CYS A 355 -27.11 13.69 -10.91
N LYS A 356 -27.40 13.33 -12.18
CA LYS A 356 -26.64 13.81 -13.33
C LYS A 356 -26.70 15.32 -13.46
N GLU A 357 -27.90 15.88 -13.38
CA GLU A 357 -28.11 17.32 -13.55
C GLU A 357 -27.30 18.11 -12.51
N VAL A 358 -27.34 17.64 -11.26
CA VAL A 358 -26.53 18.19 -10.16
C VAL A 358 -25.03 18.06 -10.44
N ILE A 359 -24.57 16.89 -10.88
CA ILE A 359 -23.15 16.64 -11.18
C ILE A 359 -22.68 17.59 -12.29
N SER A 360 -23.40 17.65 -13.41
CA SER A 360 -23.08 18.54 -14.53
C SER A 360 -23.11 20.01 -14.13
N TYR A 361 -24.05 20.41 -13.25
CA TYR A 361 -24.10 21.77 -12.70
C TYR A 361 -22.83 22.12 -11.91
N ARG A 362 -22.33 21.18 -11.08
CA ARG A 362 -21.09 21.38 -10.32
C ARG A 362 -19.85 21.36 -11.21
N GLU A 363 -19.74 20.41 -12.14
CA GLU A 363 -18.62 20.30 -13.08
C GLU A 363 -18.50 21.55 -13.97
N ALA A 364 -19.61 22.23 -14.27
CA ALA A 364 -19.62 23.52 -14.97
C ALA A 364 -19.14 24.71 -14.10
N GLY A 365 -18.64 24.48 -12.89
CA GLY A 365 -18.18 25.52 -11.96
C GLY A 365 -19.30 26.39 -11.39
N LYS A 366 -20.58 25.99 -11.57
CA LYS A 366 -21.74 26.77 -11.11
C LYS A 366 -22.08 26.54 -9.65
N SER A 367 -21.47 25.53 -9.01
CA SER A 367 -21.47 25.37 -7.56
C SER A 367 -20.59 26.45 -6.94
N LYS A 368 -21.09 27.67 -6.90
CA LYS A 368 -20.39 28.80 -6.30
C LYS A 368 -20.05 28.47 -4.85
N ASP A 369 -18.87 28.84 -4.40
CA ASP A 369 -18.51 28.77 -2.98
C ASP A 369 -19.39 29.77 -2.20
N ILE A 370 -20.57 29.28 -1.83
CA ILE A 370 -21.56 30.03 -1.06
C ILE A 370 -20.93 30.57 0.22
N VAL A 371 -19.97 29.85 0.83
CA VAL A 371 -19.31 30.35 2.04
C VAL A 371 -18.48 31.59 1.74
N THR A 372 -17.69 31.57 0.68
CA THR A 372 -16.90 32.73 0.24
C THR A 372 -17.79 33.89 -0.23
N ILE A 373 -18.85 33.62 -1.00
CA ILE A 373 -19.81 34.65 -1.42
C ILE A 373 -20.49 35.29 -0.22
N LEU A 374 -20.89 34.48 0.77
CA LEU A 374 -21.51 34.99 1.99
C LEU A 374 -20.53 35.84 2.80
N GLN A 375 -19.28 35.40 2.96
CA GLN A 375 -18.24 36.19 3.64
C GLN A 375 -17.94 37.50 2.93
N SER A 376 -17.87 37.49 1.59
CA SER A 376 -17.64 38.68 0.78
C SER A 376 -18.84 39.64 0.84
N ALA A 377 -20.07 39.12 0.80
CA ALA A 377 -21.28 39.93 0.98
C ALA A 377 -21.40 40.51 2.41
N GLU A 378 -21.05 39.74 3.44
CA GLU A 378 -20.97 40.20 4.84
C GLU A 378 -19.94 41.33 5.00
N SER A 379 -18.90 41.35 4.16
CA SER A 379 -17.92 42.45 4.09
C SER A 379 -18.34 43.64 3.21
N GLY A 380 -19.54 43.60 2.62
CA GLY A 380 -20.11 44.69 1.81
C GLY A 380 -19.79 44.65 0.31
N ASP A 381 -19.34 43.52 -0.23
CA ASP A 381 -19.09 43.38 -1.68
C ASP A 381 -20.41 43.35 -2.48
N GLU A 382 -20.68 44.41 -3.26
CA GLU A 382 -21.92 44.56 -4.03
C GLU A 382 -22.13 43.44 -5.07
N ARG A 383 -21.05 42.87 -5.61
CA ARG A 383 -21.13 41.76 -6.57
C ARG A 383 -21.61 40.47 -5.90
N SER A 384 -21.09 40.18 -4.71
CA SER A 384 -21.52 39.04 -3.89
C SER A 384 -22.93 39.22 -3.36
N ILE A 385 -23.33 40.44 -2.98
CA ILE A 385 -24.71 40.77 -2.61
C ILE A 385 -25.65 40.52 -3.79
N SER A 386 -25.36 41.05 -4.99
CA SER A 386 -26.17 40.81 -6.18
C SER A 386 -26.25 39.32 -6.56
N MET A 387 -25.18 38.56 -6.34
CA MET A 387 -25.21 37.10 -6.51
C MET A 387 -26.11 36.40 -5.49
N ILE A 388 -26.16 36.85 -4.23
CA ILE A 388 -27.09 36.32 -3.23
C ILE A 388 -28.53 36.67 -3.61
N GLU A 389 -28.77 37.88 -4.12
CA GLU A 389 -30.10 38.30 -4.62
C GLU A 389 -30.55 37.48 -5.84
N GLU A 390 -29.62 37.00 -6.66
CA GLU A 390 -29.89 36.08 -7.78
C GLU A 390 -30.22 34.64 -7.31
N ILE A 391 -29.66 34.24 -6.17
CA ILE A 391 -29.79 32.88 -5.61
C ILE A 391 -31.03 32.74 -4.70
N LEU A 392 -31.39 33.78 -3.95
CA LEU A 392 -32.57 33.79 -3.09
C LEU A 392 -33.83 34.14 -3.89
N SER A 393 -34.91 33.36 -3.71
CA SER A 393 -36.21 33.67 -4.34
C SER A 393 -36.68 35.09 -4.01
N PRO A 394 -37.33 35.81 -4.95
CA PRO A 394 -37.95 37.12 -4.70
C PRO A 394 -38.87 37.16 -3.47
N ASP A 395 -39.52 36.04 -3.14
CA ASP A 395 -40.41 35.90 -1.97
C ASP A 395 -39.66 36.05 -0.63
N TYR A 396 -38.39 35.64 -0.57
CA TYR A 396 -37.52 35.83 0.62
C TYR A 396 -36.81 37.18 0.60
N LEU A 397 -36.61 37.77 -0.58
CA LEU A 397 -35.99 39.09 -0.74
C LEU A 397 -36.86 40.20 -0.13
N TYR A 398 -38.18 40.05 -0.20
CA TYR A 398 -39.15 40.95 0.44
C TYR A 398 -39.00 40.94 1.97
N GLU A 399 -38.85 39.77 2.59
CA GLU A 399 -38.67 39.64 4.05
C GLU A 399 -37.25 40.06 4.51
N TYR A 400 -36.23 39.89 3.66
CA TYR A 400 -34.87 40.36 3.92
C TYR A 400 -34.76 41.90 3.94
N LYS A 401 -35.49 42.58 3.04
CA LYS A 401 -35.49 44.05 2.92
C LYS A 401 -36.27 44.77 4.03
N ASP A 402 -37.19 44.09 4.72
CA ASP A 402 -37.91 44.66 5.88
C ASP A 402 -37.16 44.46 7.22
N SER A 403 -36.06 43.69 7.21
CA SER A 403 -35.30 43.31 8.43
C SER A 403 -33.97 44.07 8.60
N ASN A 404 -33.62 44.97 7.66
CA ASN A 404 -32.46 45.87 7.65
C ASN A 404 -32.91 47.24 7.16
#